data_AF-A0A1A3KRI0-F1
#
_entry.id   AF-A0A1A3KRI0-F1
#
_cell.length_a   1.000
_cell.length_b   1.000
_cell.length_c   1.000
_cell.angle_alpha   90.00
_cell.angle_beta   90.00
_cell.angle_gamma   90.00
#
_symmetry.space_group_name_H-M   'P 1'
#
loop_
_entity.id
_entity.type
_entity.pdbx_description
1 polymer ?
#
loop_
_entity_poly.entity_id
_entity_poly.type
_entity_poly.pdbx_seq_one_letter_code
_entity_poly.pdbx_strand_id
1 'polypeptide(L)'
;MSFVVAAVEALEAAVTEVASIGSNMTAASAAATAATTGLLPAAADEVSAAVASLFNGHAQAYQALSTEVAAFHGQFVQAMRAGTAAYAAAEAANVGPLQPVLDLINAPTQALLGRPLVGDGAAGTAGNPNGGAGGILAGNGGAGFTQTANGVAGGNGGSAGLFGNGGTGGGGGAGASGGAGGSGGILYGNGGAGGLGGAALAGVNNGNPGAGGAGGNALLFGSGGAGGQGGTGLTGITAVTPDNGTANTGATGQVATQVGFTGGAGVDGTLGQVGGTGGTGGSPDFLFTGTVPGADTSGGTGGVGGVGGFGSDAGAAGTGGIGGAGGVGGNGGLLFGSGGAGGHGGTGGTAIKLDLEV
;
A
#
# COMPACT_ATOMS: atom_id res chain seq x y z
N MET A 1 2.36 21.93 23.38
CA MET A 1 1.33 20.90 23.57
C MET A 1 1.86 19.62 22.93
N SER A 2 1.99 18.52 23.68
CA SER A 2 2.43 17.23 23.11
C SER A 2 1.21 16.54 22.49
N PHE A 3 1.28 16.23 21.20
CA PHE A 3 0.27 15.39 20.55
C PHE A 3 0.54 13.93 20.91
N VAL A 4 -0.49 13.24 21.39
CA VAL A 4 -0.45 11.80 21.64
C VAL A 4 -1.11 11.14 20.43
N VAL A 5 -0.36 10.33 19.69
CA VAL A 5 -0.88 9.51 18.58
C VAL A 5 -0.96 8.08 19.08
N ALA A 6 -2.16 7.49 19.07
CA ALA A 6 -2.36 6.09 19.40
C ALA A 6 -2.62 5.31 18.10
N ALA A 7 -1.86 4.23 17.87
CA ALA A 7 -2.15 3.30 16.78
C ALA A 7 -3.10 2.22 17.32
N VAL A 8 -4.40 2.49 17.30
CA VAL A 8 -5.43 1.63 17.93
C VAL A 8 -5.36 0.20 17.39
N GLU A 9 -5.16 0.03 16.09
CA GLU A 9 -5.06 -1.27 15.42
C GLU A 9 -3.82 -2.06 15.89
N ALA A 10 -2.69 -1.39 16.11
CA ALA A 10 -1.48 -2.02 16.63
C ALA A 10 -1.64 -2.43 18.09
N LEU A 11 -2.37 -1.63 18.90
CA LEU A 11 -2.66 -1.99 20.27
C LEU A 11 -3.63 -3.20 20.37
N GLU A 12 -4.63 -3.31 19.50
CA GLU A 12 -5.53 -4.47 19.48
C GLU A 12 -4.80 -5.78 19.13
N ALA A 13 -3.89 -5.73 18.16
CA ALA A 13 -3.01 -6.86 17.85
C ALA A 13 -2.15 -7.25 19.05
N ALA A 14 -1.55 -6.26 19.73
CA ALA A 14 -0.74 -6.49 20.93
C ALA A 14 -1.55 -7.08 22.09
N VAL A 15 -2.78 -6.61 22.33
CA VAL A 15 -3.69 -7.17 23.35
C VAL A 15 -4.00 -8.64 23.07
N THR A 16 -4.20 -8.99 21.79
CA THR A 16 -4.46 -10.37 21.38
C THR A 16 -3.24 -11.27 21.62
N GLU A 17 -2.05 -10.78 21.28
CA GLU A 17 -0.80 -11.50 21.52
C GLU A 17 -0.53 -11.70 23.01
N VAL A 18 -0.70 -10.67 23.84
CA VAL A 18 -0.54 -10.76 25.30
C VAL A 18 -1.54 -11.76 25.88
N ALA A 19 -2.79 -11.79 25.41
CA ALA A 19 -3.76 -12.81 25.84
C ALA A 19 -3.32 -14.23 25.45
N SER A 20 -2.77 -14.42 24.26
CA SER A 20 -2.22 -15.70 23.78
C SER A 20 -1.07 -16.18 24.67
N ILE A 21 -0.13 -15.30 25.02
CA ILE A 21 0.99 -15.61 25.95
C ILE A 21 0.45 -16.14 27.28
N GLY A 22 -0.54 -15.47 27.88
CA GLY A 22 -1.13 -15.90 29.15
C GLY A 22 -1.81 -17.27 29.07
N SER A 23 -2.49 -17.55 27.96
CA SER A 23 -3.10 -18.85 27.69
C SER A 23 -2.04 -19.95 27.57
N ASN A 24 -0.98 -19.69 26.80
CA ASN A 24 0.13 -20.62 26.62
C ASN A 24 0.87 -20.91 27.94
N MET A 25 1.11 -19.89 28.76
CA MET A 25 1.73 -20.06 30.08
C MET A 25 0.87 -20.92 31.00
N THR A 26 -0.45 -20.67 31.04
CA THR A 26 -1.38 -21.46 31.87
C THR A 26 -1.42 -22.92 31.41
N ALA A 27 -1.45 -23.15 30.09
CA ALA A 27 -1.42 -24.49 29.51
C ALA A 27 -0.11 -25.23 29.82
N ALA A 28 1.04 -24.54 29.70
CA ALA A 28 2.35 -25.10 30.01
C ALA A 28 2.49 -25.46 31.50
N SER A 29 2.09 -24.56 32.39
CA SER A 29 2.08 -24.81 33.84
C SER A 29 1.20 -26.00 34.21
N ALA A 30 0.03 -26.13 33.58
CA ALA A 30 -0.90 -27.25 33.79
C ALA A 30 -0.34 -28.58 33.26
N ALA A 31 0.30 -28.58 32.08
CA ALA A 31 0.92 -29.77 31.50
C ALA A 31 2.09 -30.30 32.36
N ALA A 32 2.84 -29.41 33.02
CA ALA A 32 3.96 -29.79 33.88
C ALA A 32 3.55 -30.28 35.28
N THR A 33 2.31 -30.06 35.71
CA THR A 33 1.86 -30.32 37.09
C THR A 33 2.12 -31.76 37.53
N ALA A 34 1.59 -32.74 36.80
CA ALA A 34 1.67 -34.14 37.19
C ALA A 34 3.12 -34.64 37.31
N ALA A 35 3.99 -34.23 36.39
CA ALA A 35 5.40 -34.64 36.37
C ALA A 35 6.23 -34.00 37.49
N THR A 36 5.86 -32.80 37.94
CA THR A 36 6.63 -32.04 38.94
C THR A 36 6.16 -32.24 40.38
N THR A 37 4.88 -32.57 40.60
CA THR A 37 4.33 -32.83 41.94
C THR A 37 4.32 -34.31 42.32
N GLY A 38 4.65 -35.21 41.39
CA GLY A 38 4.64 -36.66 41.56
C GLY A 38 6.02 -37.30 41.69
N LEU A 39 7.05 -36.53 42.07
CA LEU A 39 8.43 -37.02 42.14
C LEU A 39 8.57 -38.08 43.24
N LEU A 40 9.07 -39.26 42.85
CA LEU A 40 9.35 -40.38 43.74
C LEU A 40 10.80 -40.32 44.24
N PRO A 41 11.10 -40.81 45.46
CA PRO A 41 12.46 -40.96 45.94
C PRO A 41 13.30 -41.85 45.01
N ALA A 42 14.55 -41.48 44.74
CA ALA A 42 15.45 -42.24 43.88
C ALA A 42 15.90 -43.57 44.51
N ALA A 43 15.95 -43.63 45.84
CA ALA A 43 16.22 -44.83 46.64
C ALA A 43 15.43 -44.76 47.96
N ALA A 44 15.50 -45.83 48.75
CA ALA A 44 14.74 -45.98 50.01
C ALA A 44 15.35 -45.21 51.21
N ASP A 45 16.42 -44.46 50.99
CA ASP A 45 17.10 -43.69 52.03
C ASP A 45 16.39 -42.36 52.33
N GLU A 46 16.62 -41.84 53.53
CA GLU A 46 15.99 -40.62 54.03
C GLU A 46 16.40 -39.37 53.24
N VAL A 47 17.60 -39.36 52.62
CA VAL A 47 18.07 -38.23 51.82
C VAL A 47 17.30 -38.18 50.50
N SER A 48 17.14 -39.32 49.81
CA SER A 48 16.31 -39.43 48.61
C SER A 48 14.85 -39.03 48.88
N ALA A 49 14.29 -39.44 50.02
CA ALA A 49 12.93 -39.07 50.42
C ALA A 49 12.80 -37.57 50.71
N ALA A 50 13.76 -36.97 51.40
CA ALA A 50 13.78 -35.54 51.70
C ALA A 50 13.92 -34.68 50.43
N VAL A 51 14.78 -35.08 49.49
CA VAL A 51 14.97 -34.39 48.21
C VAL A 51 13.69 -34.43 47.37
N ALA A 52 13.03 -35.60 47.26
CA ALA A 52 11.75 -35.72 46.55
C ALA A 52 10.66 -34.84 47.21
N SER A 53 10.59 -34.81 48.54
CA SER A 53 9.66 -33.95 49.27
C SER A 53 9.90 -32.46 49.02
N LEU A 54 11.16 -32.01 48.98
CA LEU A 54 11.52 -30.62 48.67
C LEU A 54 11.05 -30.22 47.27
N PHE A 55 11.30 -31.05 46.25
CA PHE A 55 10.88 -30.75 44.88
C PHE A 55 9.36 -30.76 44.73
N ASN A 56 8.66 -31.72 45.35
CA ASN A 56 7.19 -31.75 45.34
C ASN A 56 6.60 -30.49 46.03
N GLY A 57 7.18 -30.06 47.15
CA GLY A 57 6.77 -28.82 47.84
C GLY A 57 7.04 -27.57 47.00
N HIS A 58 8.18 -27.50 46.31
CA HIS A 58 8.49 -26.40 45.40
C HIS A 58 7.53 -26.34 44.20
N ALA A 59 7.20 -27.50 43.61
CA ALA A 59 6.24 -27.58 42.52
C ALA A 59 4.84 -27.11 42.94
N GLN A 60 4.37 -27.48 44.14
CA GLN A 60 3.09 -27.00 44.69
C GLN A 60 3.09 -25.48 44.91
N ALA A 61 4.18 -24.92 45.44
CA ALA A 61 4.33 -23.46 45.59
C ALA A 61 4.32 -22.74 44.23
N TYR A 62 4.98 -23.31 43.21
CA TYR A 62 4.94 -22.80 41.86
C TYR A 62 3.52 -22.80 41.26
N GLN A 63 2.73 -23.87 41.46
CA GLN A 63 1.35 -23.95 40.97
C GLN A 63 0.44 -22.91 41.62
N ALA A 64 0.60 -22.67 42.92
CA ALA A 64 -0.12 -21.60 43.63
C ALA A 64 0.22 -20.21 43.05
N LEU A 65 1.51 -19.92 42.85
CA LEU A 65 1.97 -18.67 42.24
C LEU A 65 1.47 -18.53 40.79
N SER A 66 1.52 -19.60 39.99
CA SER A 66 1.07 -19.59 38.60
C SER A 66 -0.42 -19.23 38.49
N THR A 67 -1.23 -19.60 39.48
CA THR A 67 -2.66 -19.23 39.54
C THR A 67 -2.84 -17.74 39.83
N GLU A 68 -2.07 -17.18 40.75
CA GLU A 68 -2.08 -15.75 41.06
C GLU A 68 -1.61 -14.90 39.87
N VAL A 69 -0.54 -15.32 39.21
CA VAL A 69 -0.01 -14.67 38.00
C VAL A 69 -1.03 -14.73 36.86
N ALA A 70 -1.74 -15.84 36.67
CA ALA A 70 -2.79 -15.94 35.65
C ALA A 70 -3.95 -14.95 35.92
N ALA A 71 -4.34 -14.76 37.18
CA ALA A 71 -5.36 -13.78 37.57
C ALA A 71 -4.89 -12.34 37.30
N PHE A 72 -3.65 -12.01 37.69
CA PHE A 72 -3.05 -10.70 37.40
C PHE A 72 -2.96 -10.44 35.89
N HIS A 73 -2.52 -11.43 35.11
CA HIS A 73 -2.44 -11.34 33.66
C HIS A 73 -3.81 -11.07 33.02
N GLY A 74 -4.85 -11.73 33.51
CA GLY A 74 -6.22 -11.48 33.09
C GLY A 74 -6.66 -10.03 33.34
N GLN A 75 -6.36 -9.49 34.53
CA GLN A 75 -6.64 -8.10 34.87
C GLN A 75 -5.83 -7.11 34.02
N PHE A 76 -4.56 -7.41 33.75
CA PHE A 76 -3.71 -6.60 32.88
C PHE A 76 -4.27 -6.50 31.46
N VAL A 77 -4.64 -7.63 30.85
CA VAL A 77 -5.26 -7.66 29.51
C VAL A 77 -6.59 -6.89 29.50
N GLN A 78 -7.39 -7.01 30.57
CA GLN A 78 -8.65 -6.27 30.69
C GLN A 78 -8.42 -4.75 30.79
N ALA A 79 -7.43 -4.30 31.55
CA ALA A 79 -7.06 -2.90 31.65
C ALA A 79 -6.55 -2.35 30.31
N MET A 80 -5.76 -3.14 29.57
CA MET A 80 -5.31 -2.75 28.23
C MET A 80 -6.49 -2.57 27.26
N ARG A 81 -7.46 -3.50 27.25
CA ARG A 81 -8.68 -3.38 26.43
C ARG A 81 -9.52 -2.15 26.77
N ALA A 82 -9.64 -1.83 28.06
CA ALA A 82 -10.33 -0.62 28.50
C ALA A 82 -9.59 0.64 28.03
N GLY A 83 -8.25 0.63 28.06
CA GLY A 83 -7.41 1.69 27.53
C GLY A 83 -7.58 1.89 26.02
N THR A 84 -7.54 0.82 25.22
CA THR A 84 -7.74 0.92 23.76
C THR A 84 -9.10 1.49 23.40
N ALA A 85 -10.16 1.01 24.07
CA ALA A 85 -11.51 1.51 23.87
C ALA A 85 -11.64 3.01 24.23
N ALA A 86 -10.95 3.46 25.29
CA ALA A 86 -10.94 4.88 25.67
C ALA A 86 -10.26 5.77 24.63
N TYR A 87 -9.15 5.31 24.03
CA TYR A 87 -8.49 6.04 22.94
C TYR A 87 -9.35 6.10 21.67
N ALA A 88 -9.95 4.99 21.26
CA ALA A 88 -10.88 4.95 20.12
C ALA A 88 -12.11 5.86 20.35
N ALA A 89 -12.66 5.86 21.56
CA ALA A 89 -13.77 6.74 21.93
C ALA A 89 -13.37 8.22 21.91
N ALA A 90 -12.16 8.55 22.35
CA ALA A 90 -11.64 9.92 22.30
C ALA A 90 -11.47 10.43 20.86
N GLU A 91 -11.01 9.58 19.94
CA GLU A 91 -10.94 9.93 18.51
C GLU A 91 -12.33 10.17 17.93
N ALA A 92 -13.29 9.27 18.18
CA ALA A 92 -14.66 9.43 17.72
C ALA A 92 -15.34 10.70 18.28
N ALA A 93 -15.12 10.99 19.56
CA ALA A 93 -15.66 12.18 20.23
C ALA A 93 -15.06 13.49 19.72
N ASN A 94 -13.84 13.47 19.17
CA ASN A 94 -13.21 14.66 18.58
C ASN A 94 -13.68 14.93 17.13
N VAL A 95 -14.16 13.91 16.40
CA VAL A 95 -14.67 14.07 15.03
C VAL A 95 -16.12 14.56 15.01
N GLY A 96 -16.99 13.99 15.85
CA GLY A 96 -18.44 14.24 15.83
C GLY A 96 -18.88 15.71 15.99
N PRO A 97 -18.31 16.51 16.91
CA PRO A 97 -18.73 17.89 17.15
C PRO A 97 -18.38 18.88 16.03
N LEU A 98 -17.41 18.54 15.17
CA LEU A 98 -16.97 19.40 14.07
C LEU A 98 -17.78 19.20 12.80
N GLN A 99 -18.45 18.05 12.65
CA GLN A 99 -19.24 17.73 11.45
C GLN A 99 -20.36 18.75 11.17
N PRO A 100 -21.19 19.20 12.14
CA PRO A 100 -22.21 20.20 11.87
C PRO A 100 -21.64 21.55 11.40
N VAL A 101 -20.44 21.90 11.85
CA VAL A 101 -19.75 23.13 11.44
C VAL A 101 -19.22 22.98 10.02
N LEU A 102 -18.65 21.83 9.66
CA LEU A 102 -18.24 21.52 8.30
C LEU A 102 -19.42 21.52 7.34
N ASP A 103 -20.55 20.93 7.73
CA ASP A 103 -21.78 20.92 6.94
C ASP A 103 -22.29 22.35 6.71
N LEU A 104 -22.27 23.20 7.74
CA LEU A 104 -22.66 24.62 7.63
C LEU A 104 -21.72 25.40 6.69
N ILE A 105 -20.41 25.18 6.78
CA ILE A 105 -19.41 25.83 5.92
C ILE A 105 -19.55 25.38 4.46
N ASN A 106 -19.86 24.09 4.26
CA ASN A 106 -19.97 23.50 2.93
C ASN A 106 -21.33 23.72 2.28
N ALA A 107 -22.40 23.94 3.04
CA ALA A 107 -23.77 24.05 2.51
C ALA A 107 -23.91 25.07 1.37
N PRO A 108 -23.35 26.30 1.43
CA PRO A 108 -23.48 27.26 0.35
C PRO A 108 -22.83 26.78 -0.96
N THR A 109 -21.61 26.24 -0.91
CA THR A 109 -20.92 25.79 -2.14
C THR A 109 -21.44 24.45 -2.63
N GLN A 110 -21.89 23.59 -1.74
CA GLN A 110 -22.56 22.36 -2.12
C GLN A 110 -23.86 22.67 -2.88
N ALA A 111 -24.63 23.67 -2.44
CA ALA A 111 -25.85 24.10 -3.11
C ALA A 111 -25.58 24.82 -4.44
N LEU A 112 -24.54 25.65 -4.52
CA LEU A 112 -24.26 26.48 -5.71
C LEU A 112 -23.42 25.77 -6.77
N LEU A 113 -22.49 24.91 -6.36
CA LEU A 113 -21.43 24.34 -7.20
C LEU A 113 -21.40 22.81 -7.16
N GLY A 114 -22.28 22.17 -6.39
CA GLY A 114 -22.33 20.72 -6.24
C GLY A 114 -21.10 20.12 -5.56
N ARG A 115 -20.30 20.96 -4.89
CA ARG A 115 -18.99 20.59 -4.37
C ARG A 115 -18.70 21.31 -3.04
N PRO A 116 -18.15 20.61 -2.03
CA PRO A 116 -17.88 21.22 -0.74
C PRO A 116 -16.78 22.28 -0.87
N LEU A 117 -16.79 23.26 0.04
CA LEU A 117 -15.76 24.29 0.10
C LEU A 117 -14.47 23.68 0.67
N VAL A 118 -14.62 22.88 1.73
CA VAL A 118 -13.53 22.18 2.41
C VAL A 118 -13.94 20.74 2.68
N GLY A 119 -13.04 19.80 2.42
CA GLY A 119 -13.24 18.38 2.70
C GLY A 119 -12.65 17.51 1.60
N ASP A 120 -12.23 16.30 1.97
CA ASP A 120 -11.67 15.37 1.01
C ASP A 120 -12.74 14.78 0.08
N GLY A 121 -12.32 14.41 -1.13
CA GLY A 121 -13.17 13.74 -2.09
C GLY A 121 -13.52 12.33 -1.62
N ALA A 122 -14.76 11.91 -1.86
CA ALA A 122 -15.19 10.56 -1.53
C ALA A 122 -14.40 9.52 -2.34
N ALA A 123 -14.00 8.42 -1.72
CA ALA A 123 -13.44 7.29 -2.45
C ALA A 123 -14.46 6.73 -3.45
N GLY A 124 -13.97 6.28 -4.60
CA GLY A 124 -14.77 5.57 -5.57
C GLY A 124 -15.34 4.28 -4.99
N THR A 125 -16.43 3.80 -5.58
CA THR A 125 -17.11 2.55 -5.22
C THR A 125 -17.28 1.69 -6.45
N ALA A 126 -17.63 0.41 -6.29
CA ALA A 126 -17.89 -0.47 -7.43
C ALA A 126 -18.92 0.07 -8.43
N GLY A 127 -19.93 0.83 -7.96
CA GLY A 127 -20.96 1.44 -8.81
C GLY A 127 -20.56 2.79 -9.41
N ASN A 128 -19.66 3.52 -8.75
CA ASN A 128 -19.10 4.78 -9.25
C ASN A 128 -17.59 4.77 -8.98
N PRO A 129 -16.78 4.18 -9.87
CA PRO A 129 -15.42 3.78 -9.56
C PRO A 129 -14.46 4.96 -9.43
N ASN A 130 -14.76 6.11 -10.02
CA ASN A 130 -13.89 7.28 -9.89
C ASN A 130 -14.00 7.90 -8.50
N GLY A 131 -12.86 8.31 -7.94
CA GLY A 131 -12.80 9.12 -6.74
C GLY A 131 -13.39 10.50 -6.97
N GLY A 132 -14.12 11.00 -5.98
CA GLY A 132 -14.71 12.34 -5.99
C GLY A 132 -13.63 13.43 -5.91
N ALA A 133 -13.93 14.60 -6.45
CA ALA A 133 -13.06 15.76 -6.29
C ALA A 133 -13.02 16.24 -4.83
N GLY A 134 -11.85 16.67 -4.36
CA GLY A 134 -11.71 17.36 -3.08
C GLY A 134 -12.41 18.72 -3.08
N GLY A 135 -12.60 19.29 -1.89
CA GLY A 135 -13.24 20.59 -1.69
C GLY A 135 -12.57 21.71 -2.50
N ILE A 136 -13.31 22.76 -2.80
CA ILE A 136 -12.85 23.85 -3.68
C ILE A 136 -11.59 24.54 -3.13
N LEU A 137 -11.57 24.85 -1.84
CA LEU A 137 -10.44 25.52 -1.19
C LEU A 137 -9.42 24.53 -0.65
N ALA A 138 -9.88 23.53 0.10
CA ALA A 138 -9.00 22.57 0.72
C ALA A 138 -9.62 21.18 0.71
N GLY A 139 -8.87 20.20 0.26
CA GLY A 139 -9.31 18.82 0.25
C GLY A 139 -8.51 18.00 -0.74
N ASN A 140 -8.09 16.83 -0.30
CA ASN A 140 -7.49 15.83 -1.16
C ASN A 140 -8.55 15.25 -2.10
N GLY A 141 -8.13 14.80 -3.27
CA GLY A 141 -9.00 14.01 -4.13
C GLY A 141 -9.24 12.61 -3.55
N GLY A 142 -10.43 12.07 -3.78
CA GLY A 142 -10.77 10.71 -3.35
C GLY A 142 -10.00 9.65 -4.14
N ALA A 143 -9.69 8.52 -3.51
CA ALA A 143 -9.08 7.39 -4.21
C ALA A 143 -10.06 6.79 -5.23
N GLY A 144 -9.56 6.39 -6.40
CA GLY A 144 -10.30 5.56 -7.34
C GLY A 144 -10.47 4.13 -6.82
N PHE A 145 -11.57 3.50 -7.22
CA PHE A 145 -11.89 2.14 -6.81
C PHE A 145 -11.08 1.10 -7.58
N THR A 146 -10.55 0.11 -6.87
CA THR A 146 -9.88 -1.04 -7.47
C THR A 146 -10.90 -2.07 -7.94
N GLN A 147 -10.98 -2.29 -9.25
CA GLN A 147 -11.94 -3.21 -9.84
C GLN A 147 -11.53 -4.68 -9.63
N THR A 148 -12.50 -5.50 -9.27
CA THR A 148 -12.35 -6.98 -9.22
C THR A 148 -12.96 -7.68 -10.43
N ALA A 149 -13.76 -6.96 -11.23
CA ALA A 149 -14.40 -7.49 -12.43
C ALA A 149 -13.42 -7.55 -13.62
N ASN A 150 -13.38 -8.70 -14.29
CA ASN A 150 -12.54 -8.94 -15.45
C ASN A 150 -12.80 -7.93 -16.57
N GLY A 151 -11.73 -7.41 -17.18
CA GLY A 151 -11.80 -6.50 -18.32
C GLY A 151 -12.25 -5.07 -17.96
N VAL A 152 -12.48 -4.76 -16.69
CA VAL A 152 -12.93 -3.43 -16.26
C VAL A 152 -11.77 -2.62 -15.70
N ALA A 153 -11.55 -1.44 -16.28
CA ALA A 153 -10.48 -0.53 -15.87
C ALA A 153 -10.71 0.02 -14.46
N GLY A 154 -9.62 0.25 -13.73
CA GLY A 154 -9.64 0.85 -12.40
C GLY A 154 -10.22 2.27 -12.42
N GLY A 155 -10.83 2.68 -11.32
CA GLY A 155 -11.36 4.03 -11.17
C GLY A 155 -10.25 5.08 -11.13
N ASN A 156 -10.48 6.23 -11.74
CA ASN A 156 -9.53 7.35 -11.63
C ASN A 156 -9.55 7.95 -10.23
N GLY A 157 -8.42 8.43 -9.76
CA GLY A 157 -8.32 9.27 -8.58
C GLY A 157 -8.97 10.63 -8.81
N GLY A 158 -9.64 11.14 -7.78
CA GLY A 158 -10.23 12.48 -7.78
C GLY A 158 -9.17 13.57 -7.77
N SER A 159 -9.47 14.73 -8.34
CA SER A 159 -8.57 15.88 -8.26
C SER A 159 -8.80 16.69 -6.98
N ALA A 160 -7.75 17.31 -6.46
CA ALA A 160 -7.86 18.25 -5.35
C ALA A 160 -8.43 19.62 -5.80
N GLY A 161 -8.66 20.52 -4.83
CA GLY A 161 -9.07 21.91 -5.07
C GLY A 161 -7.90 22.88 -5.21
N LEU A 162 -7.98 23.99 -4.48
CA LEU A 162 -6.90 24.98 -4.42
C LEU A 162 -5.68 24.42 -3.66
N PHE A 163 -5.94 23.74 -2.54
CA PHE A 163 -4.97 23.02 -1.72
C PHE A 163 -5.38 21.57 -1.53
N GLY A 164 -4.42 20.66 -1.59
CA GLY A 164 -4.63 19.22 -1.34
C GLY A 164 -3.94 18.34 -2.36
N ASN A 165 -3.76 17.07 -2.05
CA ASN A 165 -3.14 16.12 -2.96
C ASN A 165 -4.19 15.42 -3.84
N GLY A 166 -3.81 15.05 -5.05
CA GLY A 166 -4.66 14.25 -5.92
C GLY A 166 -4.88 12.85 -5.35
N GLY A 167 -6.06 12.29 -5.58
CA GLY A 167 -6.39 10.94 -5.16
C GLY A 167 -5.62 9.89 -5.97
N THR A 168 -5.33 8.73 -5.37
CA THR A 168 -4.70 7.63 -6.09
C THR A 168 -5.66 6.98 -7.09
N GLY A 169 -5.17 6.53 -8.24
CA GLY A 169 -5.95 5.69 -9.15
C GLY A 169 -6.16 4.29 -8.58
N GLY A 170 -7.32 3.70 -8.86
CA GLY A 170 -7.66 2.33 -8.47
C GLY A 170 -7.04 1.29 -9.41
N GLY A 171 -6.82 0.07 -8.92
CA GLY A 171 -6.31 -1.02 -9.75
C GLY A 171 -7.34 -1.50 -10.79
N GLY A 172 -6.87 -1.92 -11.96
CA GLY A 172 -7.70 -2.57 -12.99
C GLY A 172 -8.03 -4.01 -12.64
N GLY A 173 -9.23 -4.46 -13.00
CA GLY A 173 -9.57 -5.88 -12.95
C GLY A 173 -8.78 -6.67 -13.99
N ALA A 174 -8.87 -8.01 -13.98
CA ALA A 174 -8.02 -8.86 -14.81
C ALA A 174 -8.00 -8.43 -16.28
N GLY A 175 -6.81 -8.26 -16.84
CA GLY A 175 -6.55 -7.80 -18.21
C GLY A 175 -6.88 -6.33 -18.50
N ALA A 176 -7.27 -5.53 -17.50
CA ALA A 176 -7.68 -4.14 -17.67
C ALA A 176 -6.71 -3.15 -17.03
N SER A 177 -6.64 -1.94 -17.56
CA SER A 177 -5.73 -0.91 -17.09
C SER A 177 -6.06 -0.41 -15.68
N GLY A 178 -5.03 0.01 -14.94
CA GLY A 178 -5.21 0.82 -13.73
C GLY A 178 -5.78 2.19 -14.04
N GLY A 179 -6.48 2.78 -13.07
CA GLY A 179 -7.00 4.14 -13.17
C GLY A 179 -5.90 5.19 -13.04
N ALA A 180 -6.09 6.35 -13.64
CA ALA A 180 -5.14 7.45 -13.49
C ALA A 180 -5.19 8.05 -12.08
N GLY A 181 -4.06 8.56 -11.58
CA GLY A 181 -4.02 9.40 -10.39
C GLY A 181 -4.64 10.77 -10.64
N GLY A 182 -5.23 11.35 -9.60
CA GLY A 182 -5.84 12.67 -9.65
C GLY A 182 -4.81 13.80 -9.60
N SER A 183 -5.19 14.98 -10.07
CA SER A 183 -4.31 16.16 -9.99
C SER A 183 -4.24 16.71 -8.56
N GLY A 184 -3.05 17.15 -8.16
CA GLY A 184 -2.83 17.93 -6.95
C GLY A 184 -3.47 19.31 -7.03
N GLY A 185 -3.48 20.00 -5.89
CA GLY A 185 -4.11 21.30 -5.74
C GLY A 185 -3.47 22.36 -6.63
N ILE A 186 -4.26 23.35 -7.04
CA ILE A 186 -3.82 24.42 -7.95
C ILE A 186 -2.60 25.14 -7.40
N LEU A 187 -2.63 25.53 -6.12
CA LEU A 187 -1.52 26.25 -5.50
C LEU A 187 -0.50 25.29 -4.89
N TYR A 188 -0.97 24.33 -4.11
CA TYR A 188 -0.10 23.38 -3.44
C TYR A 188 -0.76 22.01 -3.36
N GLY A 189 -0.04 21.01 -3.85
CA GLY A 189 -0.47 19.63 -3.78
C GLY A 189 0.29 18.75 -4.75
N ASN A 190 0.59 17.55 -4.30
CA ASN A 190 1.17 16.52 -5.14
C ASN A 190 0.09 15.85 -5.97
N GLY A 191 0.45 15.38 -7.16
CA GLY A 191 -0.40 14.50 -7.94
C GLY A 191 -0.54 13.12 -7.28
N GLY A 192 -1.70 12.48 -7.47
CA GLY A 192 -1.95 11.13 -6.96
C GLY A 192 -1.21 10.07 -7.76
N ALA A 193 -0.85 8.94 -7.15
CA ALA A 193 -0.25 7.83 -7.89
C ALA A 193 -1.26 7.18 -8.85
N GLY A 194 -0.78 6.64 -9.97
CA GLY A 194 -1.58 5.82 -10.87
C GLY A 194 -1.87 4.43 -10.29
N GLY A 195 -3.01 3.85 -10.66
CA GLY A 195 -3.43 2.52 -10.21
C GLY A 195 -2.68 1.40 -10.92
N LEU A 196 -2.64 0.22 -10.30
CA LEU A 196 -2.00 -0.96 -10.89
C LEU A 196 -2.80 -1.51 -12.08
N GLY A 197 -2.13 -2.01 -13.11
CA GLY A 197 -2.74 -2.79 -14.18
C GLY A 197 -3.17 -4.17 -13.69
N GLY A 198 -4.30 -4.67 -14.18
CA GLY A 198 -4.81 -5.98 -13.82
C GLY A 198 -4.02 -7.13 -14.45
N ALA A 199 -3.82 -8.21 -13.70
CA ALA A 199 -3.15 -9.42 -14.19
C ALA A 199 -3.88 -10.02 -15.40
N ALA A 200 -3.15 -10.65 -16.31
CA ALA A 200 -3.69 -11.33 -17.47
C ALA A 200 -4.60 -12.50 -17.06
N LEU A 201 -5.66 -12.73 -17.84
CA LEU A 201 -6.57 -13.86 -17.66
C LEU A 201 -6.99 -14.42 -19.02
N ALA A 202 -6.92 -15.75 -19.16
CA ALA A 202 -7.34 -16.43 -20.38
C ALA A 202 -8.79 -16.10 -20.75
N GLY A 203 -9.03 -15.73 -22.00
CA GLY A 203 -10.35 -15.35 -22.50
C GLY A 203 -10.79 -13.92 -22.20
N VAL A 204 -9.98 -13.13 -21.48
CA VAL A 204 -10.22 -11.70 -21.23
C VAL A 204 -9.16 -10.88 -21.94
N ASN A 205 -9.55 -9.88 -22.74
CA ASN A 205 -8.64 -9.00 -23.48
C ASN A 205 -7.49 -9.76 -24.19
N ASN A 206 -7.84 -10.87 -24.85
CA ASN A 206 -6.91 -11.74 -25.57
C ASN A 206 -5.80 -12.38 -24.70
N GLY A 207 -5.99 -12.46 -23.37
CA GLY A 207 -4.98 -12.97 -22.44
C GLY A 207 -3.86 -11.95 -22.15
N ASN A 208 -4.05 -10.69 -22.52
CA ASN A 208 -3.09 -9.62 -22.23
C ASN A 208 -3.33 -9.05 -20.84
N PRO A 209 -2.27 -8.70 -20.09
CA PRO A 209 -2.41 -7.93 -18.87
C PRO A 209 -2.79 -6.47 -19.14
N GLY A 210 -3.31 -5.82 -18.11
CA GLY A 210 -3.56 -4.40 -18.12
C GLY A 210 -2.29 -3.56 -17.96
N ALA A 211 -2.25 -2.38 -18.56
CA ALA A 211 -1.23 -1.39 -18.28
C ALA A 211 -1.45 -0.71 -16.92
N GLY A 212 -0.38 -0.22 -16.31
CA GLY A 212 -0.49 0.65 -15.14
C GLY A 212 -1.10 2.01 -15.50
N GLY A 213 -1.81 2.60 -14.55
CA GLY A 213 -2.42 3.92 -14.70
C GLY A 213 -1.38 5.04 -14.66
N ALA A 214 -1.64 6.16 -15.34
CA ALA A 214 -0.78 7.33 -15.25
C ALA A 214 -0.82 7.96 -13.84
N GLY A 215 0.30 8.51 -13.38
CA GLY A 215 0.33 9.38 -12.21
C GLY A 215 -0.33 10.73 -12.49
N GLY A 216 -0.89 11.33 -11.45
CA GLY A 216 -1.51 12.65 -11.50
C GLY A 216 -0.49 13.79 -11.50
N ASN A 217 -0.87 14.95 -11.99
CA ASN A 217 0.01 16.11 -12.07
C ASN A 217 -0.03 16.94 -10.79
N ALA A 218 1.07 17.59 -10.44
CA ALA A 218 1.06 18.80 -9.63
C ALA A 218 0.89 20.03 -10.53
N LEU A 219 0.42 21.15 -9.96
CA LEU A 219 0.09 22.36 -10.70
C LEU A 219 1.10 23.49 -10.47
N LEU A 220 1.00 24.24 -9.36
CA LEU A 220 1.95 25.33 -9.08
C LEU A 220 3.13 24.85 -8.23
N PHE A 221 2.85 24.29 -7.06
CA PHE A 221 3.82 23.68 -6.16
C PHE A 221 3.44 22.24 -5.86
N GLY A 222 4.41 21.33 -5.96
CA GLY A 222 4.23 19.92 -5.62
C GLY A 222 4.90 19.00 -6.64
N SER A 223 5.06 17.73 -6.29
CA SER A 223 5.58 16.71 -7.18
C SER A 223 4.46 15.99 -7.93
N GLY A 224 4.74 15.58 -9.16
CA GLY A 224 3.87 14.66 -9.89
C GLY A 224 3.76 13.31 -9.18
N GLY A 225 2.62 12.65 -9.35
CA GLY A 225 2.38 11.31 -8.85
C GLY A 225 3.12 10.26 -9.68
N ALA A 226 3.54 9.17 -9.06
CA ALA A 226 4.15 8.06 -9.78
C ALA A 226 3.12 7.35 -10.69
N GLY A 227 3.57 6.81 -11.82
CA GLY A 227 2.77 5.89 -12.62
C GLY A 227 2.56 4.56 -11.89
N GLY A 228 1.43 3.90 -12.17
CA GLY A 228 1.12 2.59 -11.64
C GLY A 228 1.91 1.48 -12.35
N GLN A 229 2.16 0.37 -11.68
CA GLN A 229 2.82 -0.78 -12.29
C GLN A 229 1.87 -1.51 -13.28
N GLY A 230 2.42 -2.05 -14.37
CA GLY A 230 1.71 -2.92 -15.30
C GLY A 230 1.33 -4.28 -14.71
N GLY A 231 0.26 -4.89 -15.22
CA GLY A 231 -0.26 -6.18 -14.75
C GLY A 231 0.65 -7.36 -15.11
N THR A 232 0.58 -8.43 -14.34
CA THR A 232 1.37 -9.64 -14.59
C THR A 232 0.83 -10.43 -15.78
N GLY A 233 1.71 -10.98 -16.63
CA GLY A 233 1.37 -11.79 -17.79
C GLY A 233 0.81 -13.17 -17.44
N LEU A 234 0.20 -13.84 -18.42
CA LEU A 234 -0.47 -15.13 -18.24
C LEU A 234 0.52 -16.27 -17.98
N THR A 235 0.30 -17.05 -16.92
CA THR A 235 1.08 -18.24 -16.54
C THR A 235 1.21 -19.24 -17.70
N GLY A 236 2.42 -19.70 -17.98
CA GLY A 236 2.69 -20.76 -18.97
C GLY A 236 2.50 -22.17 -18.41
N ILE A 237 2.24 -23.16 -19.26
CA ILE A 237 1.84 -24.52 -18.84
C ILE A 237 3.01 -25.47 -18.49
N THR A 238 4.28 -25.09 -18.74
CA THR A 238 5.44 -25.94 -18.39
C THR A 238 6.76 -25.16 -18.41
N ALA A 239 7.35 -24.89 -17.24
CA ALA A 239 8.76 -24.55 -16.96
C ALA A 239 8.89 -23.98 -15.53
N VAL A 240 10.12 -23.90 -15.00
CA VAL A 240 10.44 -23.05 -13.85
C VAL A 240 11.33 -21.94 -14.38
N THR A 241 10.87 -20.69 -14.33
CA THR A 241 11.70 -19.51 -14.63
C THR A 241 12.22 -18.94 -13.32
N PRO A 242 13.52 -18.66 -13.17
CA PRO A 242 14.01 -17.86 -12.05
C PRO A 242 13.44 -16.44 -12.14
N ASP A 243 13.12 -15.83 -10.99
CA ASP A 243 12.88 -14.38 -10.93
C ASP A 243 14.21 -13.68 -11.23
N ASN A 244 14.34 -13.16 -12.45
CA ASN A 244 15.56 -12.50 -12.92
C ASN A 244 15.63 -11.03 -12.47
N GLY A 245 14.73 -10.59 -11.59
CA GLY A 245 14.68 -9.25 -11.02
C GLY A 245 14.04 -8.20 -11.94
N THR A 246 14.25 -6.93 -11.59
CA THR A 246 13.71 -5.78 -12.32
C THR A 246 14.74 -5.23 -13.30
N ALA A 247 14.32 -4.96 -14.55
CA ALA A 247 15.15 -4.30 -15.54
C ALA A 247 15.47 -2.84 -15.15
N ASN A 248 16.46 -2.24 -15.82
CA ASN A 248 16.98 -0.93 -15.43
C ASN A 248 15.92 0.18 -15.50
N THR A 249 15.91 1.01 -14.46
CA THR A 249 15.17 2.27 -14.42
C THR A 249 15.68 3.26 -15.48
N GLY A 250 14.76 3.96 -16.12
CA GLY A 250 15.07 5.04 -17.06
C GLY A 250 15.81 6.20 -16.37
N ALA A 251 16.62 6.91 -17.15
CA ALA A 251 17.40 8.03 -16.62
C ALA A 251 16.48 9.14 -16.07
N THR A 252 16.87 9.75 -14.95
CA THR A 252 16.20 10.96 -14.44
C THR A 252 16.29 12.09 -15.46
N GLY A 253 15.20 12.81 -15.68
CA GLY A 253 15.17 14.02 -16.51
C GLY A 253 16.13 15.07 -15.94
N GLN A 254 16.96 15.65 -16.81
CA GLN A 254 17.98 16.62 -16.38
C GLN A 254 17.35 17.97 -16.00
N VAL A 255 18.06 18.71 -15.14
CA VAL A 255 17.77 20.10 -14.81
C VAL A 255 18.36 21.00 -15.90
N ALA A 256 17.52 21.71 -16.65
CA ALA A 256 17.95 22.83 -17.48
C ALA A 256 17.46 24.14 -16.89
N THR A 257 18.14 25.23 -17.26
CA THR A 257 18.00 26.58 -16.71
C THR A 257 16.58 27.17 -16.69
N GLN A 258 15.57 26.53 -17.33
CA GLN A 258 14.17 27.00 -17.34
C GLN A 258 13.08 25.91 -17.42
N VAL A 259 13.35 24.71 -17.96
CA VAL A 259 12.36 23.61 -18.10
C VAL A 259 12.89 22.32 -17.47
N GLY A 260 12.02 21.58 -16.79
CA GLY A 260 12.31 20.20 -16.42
C GLY A 260 12.17 19.27 -17.61
N PHE A 261 13.19 18.46 -17.93
CA PHE A 261 13.07 17.49 -19.02
C PHE A 261 12.29 16.24 -18.62
N THR A 262 11.64 15.60 -19.59
CA THR A 262 11.00 14.29 -19.39
C THR A 262 12.02 13.24 -18.91
N GLY A 263 11.62 12.43 -17.93
CA GLY A 263 12.38 11.25 -17.54
C GLY A 263 12.52 10.25 -18.68
N GLY A 264 13.64 9.55 -18.76
CA GLY A 264 13.87 8.49 -19.74
C GLY A 264 12.92 7.31 -19.54
N ALA A 265 12.59 6.59 -20.61
CA ALA A 265 11.82 5.36 -20.52
C ALA A 265 12.57 4.28 -19.72
N GLY A 266 11.84 3.46 -18.99
CA GLY A 266 12.37 2.23 -18.39
C GLY A 266 12.75 1.22 -19.46
N VAL A 267 13.72 0.36 -19.15
CA VAL A 267 14.11 -0.72 -20.06
C VAL A 267 13.09 -1.85 -19.98
N ASP A 268 12.69 -2.39 -21.13
CA ASP A 268 11.82 -3.56 -21.19
C ASP A 268 12.48 -4.77 -20.50
N GLY A 269 11.67 -5.56 -19.80
CA GLY A 269 12.13 -6.78 -19.15
C GLY A 269 12.58 -7.82 -20.18
N THR A 270 13.62 -8.57 -19.85
CA THR A 270 13.95 -9.81 -20.58
C THR A 270 13.14 -10.99 -20.01
N LEU A 271 13.34 -12.20 -20.54
CA LEU A 271 12.69 -13.42 -20.04
C LEU A 271 12.75 -13.53 -18.50
N GLY A 272 11.58 -13.63 -17.85
CA GLY A 272 11.47 -13.74 -16.39
C GLY A 272 11.80 -12.48 -15.58
N GLN A 273 11.99 -11.32 -16.22
CA GLN A 273 12.21 -10.02 -15.55
C GLN A 273 10.96 -9.15 -15.52
N VAL A 274 10.85 -8.34 -14.48
CA VAL A 274 9.92 -7.20 -14.43
C VAL A 274 10.49 -6.07 -15.31
N GLY A 275 9.63 -5.39 -16.08
CA GLY A 275 10.05 -4.20 -16.82
C GLY A 275 10.54 -3.09 -15.88
N GLY A 276 11.55 -2.33 -16.30
CA GLY A 276 12.13 -1.25 -15.52
C GLY A 276 11.16 -0.09 -15.29
N THR A 277 11.35 0.71 -14.25
CA THR A 277 10.55 1.95 -14.10
C THR A 277 10.96 3.01 -15.10
N GLY A 278 10.03 3.88 -15.47
CA GLY A 278 10.39 5.14 -16.11
C GLY A 278 11.17 6.04 -15.14
N GLY A 279 12.13 6.81 -15.67
CA GLY A 279 12.86 7.80 -14.89
C GLY A 279 11.95 8.90 -14.36
N THR A 280 12.31 9.54 -13.25
CA THR A 280 11.60 10.72 -12.74
C THR A 280 11.78 11.90 -13.71
N GLY A 281 10.76 12.74 -13.85
CA GLY A 281 10.90 13.99 -14.60
C GLY A 281 11.82 15.00 -13.90
N GLY A 282 12.49 15.84 -14.67
CA GLY A 282 13.38 16.88 -14.17
C GLY A 282 12.62 18.03 -13.50
N SER A 283 13.26 18.70 -12.55
CA SER A 283 12.75 19.96 -11.97
C SER A 283 13.32 21.17 -12.71
N PRO A 284 12.56 22.28 -12.82
CA PRO A 284 13.07 23.53 -13.36
C PRO A 284 14.11 24.15 -12.40
N ASP A 285 15.17 24.75 -12.94
CA ASP A 285 16.09 25.59 -12.16
C ASP A 285 15.54 27.02 -12.08
N PHE A 286 15.26 27.50 -10.86
CA PHE A 286 14.69 28.83 -10.60
C PHE A 286 15.77 29.89 -10.34
N LEU A 287 17.05 29.60 -10.53
CA LEU A 287 18.09 30.60 -10.36
C LEU A 287 17.95 31.70 -11.45
N PHE A 288 17.39 32.83 -11.02
CA PHE A 288 16.96 33.99 -11.80
C PHE A 288 18.09 34.62 -12.64
N THR A 289 18.41 34.06 -13.81
CA THR A 289 19.27 34.71 -14.81
C THR A 289 18.78 34.43 -16.23
N GLY A 290 17.88 35.27 -16.74
CA GLY A 290 17.61 35.42 -18.18
C GLY A 290 16.21 35.01 -18.62
N THR A 291 15.26 35.94 -18.58
CA THR A 291 13.91 35.77 -19.15
C THR A 291 13.95 35.51 -20.66
N VAL A 292 13.53 34.33 -21.10
CA VAL A 292 12.97 34.15 -22.45
C VAL A 292 11.45 34.33 -22.31
N PRO A 293 10.82 35.33 -22.93
CA PRO A 293 9.38 35.48 -22.89
C PRO A 293 8.70 34.25 -23.53
N GLY A 294 7.92 33.49 -22.76
CA GLY A 294 7.08 32.40 -23.25
C GLY A 294 7.54 30.95 -22.97
N ALA A 295 8.62 30.74 -22.22
CA ALA A 295 8.98 29.40 -21.74
C ALA A 295 8.05 28.96 -20.60
N ASP A 296 7.42 27.78 -20.71
CA ASP A 296 6.72 27.17 -19.59
C ASP A 296 7.78 26.68 -18.59
N THR A 297 7.63 26.97 -17.30
CA THR A 297 8.60 26.51 -16.30
C THR A 297 8.21 25.15 -15.71
N SER A 298 7.44 24.35 -16.45
CA SER A 298 6.83 23.14 -15.90
C SER A 298 7.88 22.10 -15.49
N GLY A 299 7.65 21.43 -14.36
CA GLY A 299 8.39 20.22 -14.01
C GLY A 299 8.12 19.15 -15.07
N GLY A 300 9.18 18.50 -15.55
CA GLY A 300 9.08 17.52 -16.63
C GLY A 300 8.19 16.34 -16.23
N THR A 301 7.57 15.70 -17.23
CA THR A 301 6.84 14.43 -17.02
C THR A 301 7.79 13.34 -16.53
N GLY A 302 7.27 12.38 -15.76
CA GLY A 302 7.94 11.10 -15.62
C GLY A 302 8.14 10.40 -16.97
N GLY A 303 9.15 9.54 -17.04
CA GLY A 303 9.29 8.57 -18.12
C GLY A 303 8.19 7.51 -18.06
N VAL A 304 7.96 6.81 -19.17
CA VAL A 304 7.09 5.63 -19.21
C VAL A 304 7.86 4.44 -18.63
N GLY A 305 7.18 3.57 -17.87
CA GLY A 305 7.73 2.26 -17.50
C GLY A 305 8.07 1.39 -18.70
N GLY A 306 9.09 0.55 -18.57
CA GLY A 306 9.34 -0.53 -19.53
C GLY A 306 8.20 -1.54 -19.54
N VAL A 307 8.04 -2.25 -20.65
CA VAL A 307 7.13 -3.40 -20.75
C VAL A 307 7.71 -4.57 -19.96
N GLY A 308 6.85 -5.39 -19.36
CA GLY A 308 7.28 -6.63 -18.71
C GLY A 308 7.93 -7.61 -19.68
N GLY A 309 8.84 -8.44 -19.19
CA GLY A 309 9.44 -9.47 -20.01
C GLY A 309 8.44 -10.54 -20.50
N PHE A 310 8.84 -11.26 -21.55
CA PHE A 310 8.13 -12.48 -21.95
C PHE A 310 8.19 -13.53 -20.83
N GLY A 311 7.13 -14.34 -20.70
CA GLY A 311 7.20 -15.60 -19.95
C GLY A 311 8.00 -16.66 -20.73
N SER A 312 8.38 -17.77 -20.09
CA SER A 312 9.27 -18.79 -20.68
C SER A 312 8.82 -19.30 -22.06
N ASP A 313 9.76 -19.46 -22.99
CA ASP A 313 9.57 -20.12 -24.29
C ASP A 313 9.35 -21.63 -24.10
N ALA A 314 8.13 -22.12 -24.33
CA ALA A 314 7.93 -23.54 -24.59
C ALA A 314 8.14 -23.78 -26.09
N GLY A 315 9.26 -24.41 -26.47
CA GLY A 315 9.61 -24.78 -27.85
C GLY A 315 8.64 -25.72 -28.59
N ALA A 316 7.41 -25.90 -28.11
CA ALA A 316 6.34 -26.56 -28.86
C ALA A 316 4.89 -26.23 -28.44
N ALA A 317 4.61 -25.41 -27.40
CA ALA A 317 3.23 -25.23 -26.92
C ALA A 317 2.94 -23.93 -26.12
N GLY A 318 3.43 -22.78 -26.59
CA GLY A 318 2.95 -21.46 -26.16
C GLY A 318 3.93 -20.72 -25.23
N THR A 319 4.28 -19.50 -25.62
CA THR A 319 5.03 -18.53 -24.82
C THR A 319 4.20 -18.12 -23.60
N GLY A 320 4.78 -18.06 -22.40
CA GLY A 320 4.12 -17.38 -21.29
C GLY A 320 3.77 -15.93 -21.66
N GLY A 321 2.72 -15.36 -21.08
CA GLY A 321 2.24 -14.02 -21.44
C GLY A 321 3.26 -12.92 -21.11
N ILE A 322 3.31 -11.87 -21.93
CA ILE A 322 4.09 -10.65 -21.68
C ILE A 322 3.47 -9.90 -20.50
N GLY A 323 4.28 -9.28 -19.64
CA GLY A 323 3.79 -8.36 -18.61
C GLY A 323 3.28 -7.03 -19.18
N GLY A 324 2.38 -6.36 -18.47
CA GLY A 324 1.79 -5.09 -18.89
C GLY A 324 2.82 -3.94 -18.86
N ALA A 325 2.57 -2.87 -19.61
CA ALA A 325 3.40 -1.68 -19.51
C ALA A 325 3.17 -0.93 -18.19
N GLY A 326 4.21 -0.32 -17.62
CA GLY A 326 4.05 0.62 -16.53
C GLY A 326 3.39 1.93 -16.97
N GLY A 327 2.67 2.58 -16.07
CA GLY A 327 2.07 3.89 -16.29
C GLY A 327 3.12 5.00 -16.35
N VAL A 328 2.79 6.11 -17.00
CA VAL A 328 3.64 7.32 -16.97
C VAL A 328 3.57 8.01 -15.63
N GLY A 329 4.67 8.62 -15.17
CA GLY A 329 4.64 9.54 -14.03
C GLY A 329 4.00 10.87 -14.41
N GLY A 330 3.32 11.51 -13.46
CA GLY A 330 2.72 12.83 -13.64
C GLY A 330 3.74 13.97 -13.62
N ASN A 331 3.30 15.15 -14.02
CA ASN A 331 4.13 16.37 -14.06
C ASN A 331 4.37 16.95 -12.68
N GLY A 332 5.57 17.51 -12.49
CA GLY A 332 5.87 18.37 -11.34
C GLY A 332 5.22 19.75 -11.46
N GLY A 333 5.16 20.47 -10.35
CA GLY A 333 4.63 21.82 -10.30
C GLY A 333 5.45 22.80 -11.15
N LEU A 334 4.78 23.88 -11.59
CA LEU A 334 5.33 24.93 -12.45
C LEU A 334 6.49 25.72 -11.82
N LEU A 335 6.51 25.87 -10.49
CA LEU A 335 7.55 26.66 -9.81
C LEU A 335 8.50 25.77 -9.01
N PHE A 336 7.98 24.77 -8.31
CA PHE A 336 8.77 23.79 -7.56
C PHE A 336 8.13 22.41 -7.59
N GLY A 337 8.98 21.39 -7.74
CA GLY A 337 8.62 19.98 -7.69
C GLY A 337 9.23 19.18 -8.83
N SER A 338 9.40 17.88 -8.63
CA SER A 338 9.83 16.94 -9.66
C SER A 338 8.63 16.27 -10.33
N GLY A 339 8.81 15.82 -11.56
CA GLY A 339 7.89 14.84 -12.14
C GLY A 339 7.87 13.56 -11.32
N GLY A 340 6.73 12.85 -11.33
CA GLY A 340 6.64 11.51 -10.79
C GLY A 340 7.49 10.54 -11.60
N ALA A 341 7.89 9.41 -11.01
CA ALA A 341 8.50 8.31 -11.76
C ALA A 341 7.45 7.61 -12.62
N GLY A 342 7.87 6.98 -13.72
CA GLY A 342 7.04 5.97 -14.38
C GLY A 342 6.82 4.77 -13.48
N GLY A 343 5.71 4.08 -13.66
CA GLY A 343 5.46 2.80 -13.02
C GLY A 343 6.38 1.70 -13.58
N HIS A 344 6.51 0.61 -12.85
CA HIS A 344 7.20 -0.59 -13.35
C HIS A 344 6.39 -1.26 -14.46
N GLY A 345 7.06 -1.97 -15.36
CA GLY A 345 6.38 -3.00 -16.14
C GLY A 345 5.78 -4.09 -15.25
N GLY A 346 4.87 -4.88 -15.81
CA GLY A 346 4.42 -6.12 -15.21
C GLY A 346 5.50 -7.19 -15.28
N THR A 347 5.31 -8.29 -14.57
CA THR A 347 6.12 -9.49 -14.76
C THR A 347 5.56 -10.30 -15.93
N GLY A 348 6.39 -11.01 -16.69
CA GLY A 348 5.89 -12.06 -17.58
C GLY A 348 5.21 -13.20 -16.80
N GLY A 349 4.50 -14.08 -17.51
CA GLY A 349 3.90 -15.27 -16.93
C GLY A 349 4.94 -16.28 -16.43
N THR A 350 4.83 -16.69 -15.16
CA THR A 350 5.62 -17.80 -14.58
C THR A 350 5.00 -19.14 -14.93
N ALA A 351 5.73 -20.25 -14.94
CA ALA A 351 5.15 -21.58 -15.14
C ALA A 351 5.25 -22.43 -13.86
N ILE A 352 4.32 -23.39 -13.70
CA ILE A 352 4.25 -24.29 -12.54
C ILE A 352 4.68 -25.68 -13.00
N LYS A 353 5.59 -26.31 -12.25
CA LYS A 353 5.99 -27.71 -12.49
C LYS A 353 4.88 -28.63 -11.99
N LEU A 354 4.15 -29.26 -12.91
CA LEU A 354 3.24 -30.35 -12.59
C LEU A 354 4.06 -31.64 -12.52
N ASP A 355 4.43 -32.04 -11.31
CA ASP A 355 4.96 -33.38 -11.05
C ASP A 355 3.77 -34.37 -11.11
N LEU A 356 3.45 -34.86 -12.32
CA LEU A 356 2.64 -36.07 -12.46
C LEU A 356 3.57 -37.27 -12.27
N GLU A 357 3.56 -37.84 -11.07
CA GLU A 357 3.95 -39.24 -10.87
C GLU A 357 2.91 -40.13 -11.56
N VAL A 358 3.38 -41.01 -12.46
CA VAL A 358 2.60 -42.01 -13.20
C VAL A 358 2.24 -43.18 -12.28
#